data_AF-A0A2R2IZ60-F1
#
_entry.id   AF-A0A2R2IZ60-F1
#
_cell.length_a   1.000
_cell.length_b   1.000
_cell.length_c   1.000
_cell.angle_alpha   90.00
_cell.angle_beta   90.00
_cell.angle_gamma   90.00
#
_symmetry.space_group_name_H-M   'P 1'
#
loop_
_entity.id
_entity.type
_entity.pdbx_description
1 polymer ?
#
loop_
_entity_poly.entity_id
_entity_poly.type
_entity_poly.pdbx_seq_one_letter_code
_entity_poly.pdbx_strand_id
1 'polypeptide(L)'
;MSVNRAAAHAGFSMLEVLVALVVISLGLLGIAAMQAAAINNTAIARTRSLGSIAAESMAAAMHANTAYWGNLSAAASNTWSVNASGVTGTPSLSQTVDCSASGTACSAANIAAYDVTQWGGSGGSLATLPGGSGQIACAAASASSPTACTITVSWLEKKSAVNAASVASGVAIQSYQMVVEP
;
A
#
# COMPACT_ATOMS: atom_id res chain seq x y z
N MET A 1 46.89 -66.56 -0.54
CA MET A 1 47.30 -65.48 0.40
C MET A 1 46.66 -64.18 -0.07
N SER A 2 45.57 -63.75 0.55
CA SER A 2 44.87 -62.49 0.25
C SER A 2 45.04 -61.52 1.41
N VAL A 3 45.83 -60.47 1.22
CA VAL A 3 46.05 -59.43 2.23
C VAL A 3 44.94 -58.40 2.10
N ASN A 4 44.02 -58.37 3.07
CA ASN A 4 43.04 -57.30 3.21
C ASN A 4 43.75 -56.07 3.77
N ARG A 5 43.97 -55.04 2.94
CA ARG A 5 44.45 -53.74 3.42
C ARG A 5 43.26 -52.97 3.97
N ALA A 6 43.14 -52.91 5.29
CA ALA A 6 42.25 -51.95 5.94
C ALA A 6 42.72 -50.53 5.58
N ALA A 7 41.86 -49.74 4.94
CA ALA A 7 42.15 -48.35 4.66
C ALA A 7 42.32 -47.59 5.99
N ALA A 8 43.50 -47.02 6.21
CA ALA A 8 43.76 -46.18 7.37
C ALA A 8 42.89 -44.92 7.27
N HIS A 9 41.94 -44.78 8.19
CA HIS A 9 41.11 -43.58 8.28
C HIS A 9 42.00 -42.45 8.82
N ALA A 10 42.42 -41.54 7.94
CA ALA A 10 43.12 -40.32 8.34
C ALA A 10 42.14 -39.45 9.14
N GLY A 11 42.38 -39.31 10.44
CA GLY A 11 41.58 -38.44 11.30
C GLY A 11 41.66 -36.98 10.85
N PHE A 12 40.57 -36.23 11.04
CA PHE A 12 40.47 -34.82 10.72
C PHE A 12 41.56 -33.99 11.42
N SER A 13 42.21 -33.08 10.68
CA SER A 13 43.12 -32.09 11.26
C SER A 13 42.34 -30.97 11.96
N MET A 14 42.84 -30.45 13.08
CA MET A 14 42.26 -29.28 13.76
C MET A 14 42.14 -28.05 12.84
N LEU A 15 43.02 -27.96 11.83
CA LEU A 15 42.98 -26.90 10.81
C LEU A 15 41.76 -27.04 9.90
N GLU A 16 41.37 -28.27 9.56
CA GLU A 16 40.24 -28.56 8.68
C GLU A 16 38.90 -28.19 9.33
N VAL A 17 38.77 -28.44 10.65
CA VAL A 17 37.62 -27.99 11.43
C VAL A 17 37.55 -26.46 11.50
N LEU A 18 38.70 -25.78 11.70
CA LEU A 18 38.77 -24.32 11.73
C LEU A 18 38.33 -23.70 10.39
N VAL A 19 38.81 -24.23 9.27
CA VAL A 19 38.41 -23.77 7.94
C VAL A 19 36.92 -24.04 7.70
N ALA A 20 36.40 -25.21 8.08
CA ALA A 20 34.98 -25.51 7.96
C ALA A 20 34.11 -24.50 8.74
N LEU A 21 34.49 -24.15 9.97
CA LEU A 21 33.78 -23.14 10.77
C LEU A 21 33.83 -21.76 10.13
N VAL A 22 34.95 -21.36 9.53
CA VAL A 22 35.06 -20.10 8.79
C VAL A 22 34.11 -20.10 7.58
N VAL A 23 34.12 -21.15 6.78
CA VAL A 23 33.23 -21.24 5.59
C VAL A 23 31.75 -21.24 6.01
N ILE A 24 31.38 -21.99 7.04
CA ILE A 24 30.01 -22.03 7.58
C ILE A 24 29.58 -20.66 8.09
N SER A 25 30.43 -19.99 8.88
CA SER A 25 30.10 -18.66 9.41
C SER A 25 29.87 -17.62 8.30
N LEU A 26 30.70 -17.62 7.25
CA LEU A 26 30.50 -16.77 6.07
C LEU A 26 29.20 -17.13 5.31
N GLY A 27 28.89 -18.42 5.18
CA GLY A 27 27.62 -18.88 4.60
C GLY A 27 26.40 -18.39 5.39
N LEU A 28 26.43 -18.47 6.72
CA LEU A 28 25.37 -18.01 7.60
C LEU A 28 25.19 -16.48 7.55
N LEU A 29 26.28 -15.72 7.46
CA LEU A 29 26.24 -14.27 7.24
C LEU A 29 25.56 -13.92 5.90
N GLY A 30 25.85 -14.68 4.84
CA GLY A 30 25.18 -14.54 3.54
C GLY A 30 23.67 -14.79 3.62
N ILE A 31 23.24 -15.84 4.32
CA ILE A 31 21.82 -16.16 4.51
C ILE A 31 21.12 -15.07 5.32
N ALA A 32 21.75 -14.58 6.39
CA ALA A 32 21.19 -13.51 7.21
C ALA A 32 20.96 -12.22 6.40
N ALA A 33 21.89 -11.84 5.54
CA ALA A 33 21.75 -10.70 4.65
C ALA A 33 20.57 -10.88 3.67
N MET A 34 20.43 -12.07 3.07
CA MET A 34 19.30 -12.37 2.19
C MET A 34 17.96 -12.34 2.94
N GLN A 35 17.91 -12.87 4.17
CA GLN A 35 16.71 -12.86 4.99
C GLN A 35 16.27 -11.43 5.33
N ALA A 36 17.22 -10.55 5.71
CA ALA A 36 16.94 -9.15 5.98
C ALA A 36 16.38 -8.44 4.73
N ALA A 37 16.97 -8.67 3.55
CA ALA A 37 16.47 -8.13 2.30
C ALA A 37 15.05 -8.65 1.96
N ALA A 38 14.80 -9.94 2.16
CA ALA A 38 13.49 -10.56 1.92
C ALA A 38 12.39 -9.98 2.81
N ILE A 39 12.66 -9.77 4.10
CA ILE A 39 11.72 -9.14 5.05
C ILE A 39 11.38 -7.72 4.59
N ASN A 40 12.40 -6.93 4.21
CA ASN A 40 12.19 -5.57 3.75
C ASN A 40 11.36 -5.52 2.46
N ASN A 41 11.67 -6.37 1.48
CA ASN A 41 10.90 -6.45 0.23
C ASN A 41 9.45 -6.88 0.47
N THR A 42 9.23 -7.82 1.40
CA THR A 42 7.89 -8.25 1.80
C THR A 42 7.12 -7.11 2.45
N ALA A 43 7.75 -6.30 3.30
CA ALA A 43 7.11 -5.15 3.93
C ALA A 43 6.70 -4.09 2.89
N ILE A 44 7.57 -3.79 1.92
CA ILE A 44 7.26 -2.86 0.82
C ILE A 44 6.09 -3.38 -0.02
N ALA A 45 6.13 -4.64 -0.44
CA ALA A 45 5.07 -5.26 -1.22
C ALA A 45 3.72 -5.20 -0.48
N ARG A 46 3.70 -5.49 0.83
CA ARG A 46 2.51 -5.37 1.67
C ARG A 46 1.92 -3.96 1.66
N THR A 47 2.73 -2.92 1.85
CA THR A 47 2.23 -1.53 1.84
C THR A 47 1.63 -1.16 0.48
N ARG A 48 2.27 -1.58 -0.63
CA ARG A 48 1.72 -1.36 -1.99
C ARG A 48 0.38 -2.05 -2.21
N SER A 49 0.26 -3.29 -1.73
CA SER A 49 -1.01 -4.04 -1.79
C SER A 49 -2.10 -3.38 -0.93
N LEU A 50 -1.77 -2.86 0.26
CA LEU A 50 -2.74 -2.09 1.04
C LEU A 50 -3.15 -0.80 0.32
N GLY A 51 -2.22 -0.17 -0.40
CA GLY A 51 -2.49 1.02 -1.23
C GLY A 51 -3.48 0.75 -2.35
N SER A 52 -3.32 -0.37 -3.06
CA SER A 52 -4.27 -0.77 -4.11
C SER A 52 -5.63 -1.15 -3.53
N ILE A 53 -5.67 -1.92 -2.44
CA ILE A 53 -6.92 -2.29 -1.75
C ILE A 53 -7.68 -1.05 -1.27
N ALA A 54 -6.96 -0.03 -0.76
CA ALA A 54 -7.57 1.22 -0.35
C ALA A 54 -8.18 1.99 -1.54
N ALA A 55 -7.55 1.98 -2.71
CA ALA A 55 -8.13 2.60 -3.90
C ALA A 55 -9.34 1.81 -4.42
N GLU A 56 -9.23 0.48 -4.45
CA GLU A 56 -10.30 -0.43 -4.86
C GLU A 56 -11.53 -0.35 -3.95
N SER A 57 -11.35 -0.20 -2.63
CA SER A 57 -12.47 -0.05 -1.69
C SER A 57 -13.26 1.23 -1.95
N MET A 58 -12.56 2.34 -2.25
CA MET A 58 -13.21 3.59 -2.64
C MET A 58 -13.86 3.49 -4.02
N ALA A 59 -13.22 2.86 -5.00
CA ALA A 59 -13.83 2.61 -6.30
C ALA A 59 -15.12 1.78 -6.20
N ALA A 60 -15.12 0.75 -5.35
CA ALA A 60 -16.31 -0.06 -5.10
C ALA A 60 -17.44 0.75 -4.46
N ALA A 61 -17.13 1.63 -3.50
CA ALA A 61 -18.11 2.55 -2.92
C ALA A 61 -18.69 3.51 -3.97
N MET A 62 -17.86 4.00 -4.91
CA MET A 62 -18.32 4.86 -6.01
C MET A 62 -19.23 4.14 -7.00
N HIS A 63 -18.97 2.87 -7.32
CA HIS A 63 -19.88 2.06 -8.14
C HIS A 63 -21.19 1.74 -7.41
N ALA A 64 -21.14 1.50 -6.09
CA ALA A 64 -22.33 1.17 -5.30
C ALA A 64 -23.29 2.35 -5.14
N ASN A 65 -22.77 3.59 -5.17
CA ASN A 65 -23.55 4.79 -4.92
C ASN A 65 -23.53 5.74 -6.13
N THR A 66 -24.66 5.82 -6.84
CA THR A 66 -24.77 6.64 -8.06
C THR A 66 -24.66 8.15 -7.82
N ALA A 67 -24.77 8.63 -6.57
CA ALA A 67 -24.64 10.05 -6.24
C ALA A 67 -23.23 10.62 -6.42
N TYR A 68 -22.20 9.77 -6.48
CA TYR A 68 -20.86 10.18 -6.87
C TYR A 68 -20.82 10.76 -8.29
N TRP A 69 -21.67 10.24 -9.17
CA TRP A 69 -21.73 10.64 -10.58
C TRP A 69 -22.75 11.74 -10.83
N GLY A 70 -23.89 11.69 -10.14
CA GLY A 70 -25.02 12.60 -10.37
C GLY A 70 -24.80 14.06 -9.93
N ASN A 71 -23.82 14.32 -9.07
CA ASN A 71 -23.54 15.67 -8.55
C ASN A 71 -22.35 16.37 -9.23
N LEU A 72 -21.80 15.80 -10.29
CA LEU A 72 -20.65 16.36 -10.99
C LEU A 72 -21.10 17.51 -11.89
N SER A 73 -20.46 18.66 -11.73
CA SER A 73 -20.72 19.84 -12.57
C SER A 73 -19.53 20.10 -13.49
N ALA A 74 -19.79 20.30 -14.78
CA ALA A 74 -18.78 20.70 -15.76
C ALA A 74 -18.21 22.10 -15.50
N ALA A 75 -18.91 22.93 -14.73
CA ALA A 75 -18.50 24.31 -14.41
C ALA A 75 -17.73 24.41 -13.08
N ALA A 76 -17.58 23.31 -12.33
CA ALA A 76 -16.92 23.31 -11.02
C ALA A 76 -15.76 22.32 -10.99
N SER A 77 -14.75 22.62 -10.18
CA SER A 77 -13.74 21.64 -9.78
C SER A 77 -14.40 20.56 -8.92
N ASN A 78 -14.33 19.29 -9.33
CA ASN A 78 -14.85 18.14 -8.57
C ASN A 78 -13.69 17.33 -8.00
N THR A 79 -12.96 17.94 -7.06
CA THR A 79 -11.74 17.34 -6.48
C THR A 79 -11.82 17.35 -4.97
N TRP A 80 -11.50 16.21 -4.38
CA TRP A 80 -11.44 16.01 -2.94
C TRP A 80 -10.10 15.44 -2.53
N SER A 81 -9.50 16.04 -1.52
CA SER A 81 -8.33 15.56 -0.81
C SER A 81 -8.77 14.96 0.51
N VAL A 82 -8.26 13.77 0.82
CA VAL A 82 -8.67 12.95 1.96
C VAL A 82 -7.43 12.57 2.75
N ASN A 83 -7.46 12.80 4.05
CA ASN A 83 -6.40 12.37 4.95
C ASN A 83 -6.98 12.17 6.36
N ALA A 84 -6.14 11.80 7.31
CA ALA A 84 -6.54 11.57 8.70
C ALA A 84 -7.18 12.79 9.40
N SER A 85 -6.94 14.01 8.91
CA SER A 85 -7.56 15.24 9.43
C SER A 85 -8.93 15.53 8.83
N GLY A 86 -9.34 14.80 7.79
CA GLY A 86 -10.66 14.90 7.18
C GLY A 86 -10.63 15.01 5.65
N VAL A 87 -11.75 15.49 5.12
CA VAL A 87 -12.01 15.64 3.68
C VAL A 87 -12.10 17.12 3.35
N THR A 88 -11.35 17.57 2.34
CA THR A 88 -11.45 18.92 1.80
C THR A 88 -11.66 18.85 0.30
N GLY A 89 -12.46 19.75 -0.27
CA GLY A 89 -12.73 19.72 -1.69
C GLY A 89 -14.00 20.46 -2.06
N THR A 90 -14.25 20.48 -3.36
CA THR A 90 -15.45 21.10 -3.95
C THR A 90 -16.16 20.10 -4.86
N PRO A 91 -17.50 20.04 -4.85
CA PRO A 91 -18.39 20.58 -3.80
C PRO A 91 -18.07 19.98 -2.41
N SER A 92 -18.41 20.67 -1.32
CA SER A 92 -18.06 20.21 0.03
C SER A 92 -18.71 18.86 0.35
N LEU A 93 -17.89 17.88 0.73
CA LEU A 93 -18.34 16.60 1.28
C LEU A 93 -18.07 16.62 2.79
N SER A 94 -19.10 16.92 3.58
CA SER A 94 -19.04 16.85 5.05
C SER A 94 -20.00 15.78 5.54
N GLN A 95 -19.47 14.82 6.31
CA GLN A 95 -20.29 13.82 6.99
C GLN A 95 -21.07 14.50 8.12
N THR A 96 -22.34 14.81 7.86
CA THR A 96 -23.28 15.34 8.86
C THR A 96 -24.17 14.26 9.46
N VAL A 97 -24.18 13.07 8.85
CA VAL A 97 -25.02 11.93 9.22
C VAL A 97 -24.16 10.67 9.26
N ASP A 98 -24.28 9.89 10.34
CA ASP A 98 -23.68 8.56 10.44
C ASP A 98 -24.58 7.54 9.76
N CYS A 99 -24.21 7.14 8.54
CA CYS A 99 -24.95 6.17 7.75
C CYS A 99 -24.75 4.71 8.18
N SER A 100 -23.92 4.45 9.20
CA SER A 100 -23.80 3.13 9.81
C SER A 100 -24.71 2.92 11.03
N ALA A 101 -25.29 4.00 11.56
CA ALA A 101 -26.19 3.93 12.70
C ALA A 101 -27.54 3.28 12.32
N SER A 102 -27.99 2.33 13.16
CA SER A 102 -29.26 1.63 12.95
C SER A 102 -30.45 2.59 13.00
N GLY A 103 -31.35 2.48 12.01
CA GLY A 103 -32.53 3.34 11.90
C GLY A 103 -32.29 4.71 11.25
N THR A 104 -31.06 5.02 10.86
CA THR A 104 -30.74 6.28 10.16
C THR A 104 -31.08 6.18 8.67
N ALA A 105 -31.92 7.10 8.18
CA ALA A 105 -32.16 7.24 6.74
C ALA A 105 -31.07 8.13 6.12
N CYS A 106 -30.25 7.56 5.24
CA CYS A 106 -29.24 8.31 4.49
C CYS A 106 -29.65 8.53 3.04
N SER A 107 -29.52 9.78 2.59
CA SER A 107 -29.54 10.10 1.17
C SER A 107 -28.27 9.57 0.51
N ALA A 108 -28.28 9.42 -0.82
CA ALA A 108 -27.11 9.02 -1.57
C ALA A 108 -25.93 10.02 -1.40
N ALA A 109 -26.22 11.32 -1.20
CA ALA A 109 -25.20 12.32 -0.86
C ALA A 109 -24.62 12.13 0.56
N ASN A 110 -25.45 11.73 1.54
CA ASN A 110 -24.99 11.44 2.90
C ASN A 110 -24.06 10.21 2.90
N ILE A 111 -24.42 9.17 2.12
CA ILE A 111 -23.59 7.97 1.96
C ILE A 111 -22.25 8.35 1.31
N ALA A 112 -22.24 9.19 0.27
CA ALA A 112 -21.00 9.61 -0.38
C ALA A 112 -20.07 10.38 0.57
N ALA A 113 -20.62 11.28 1.40
CA ALA A 113 -19.84 11.96 2.42
C ALA A 113 -19.36 11.01 3.52
N TYR A 114 -20.20 10.05 3.94
CA TYR A 114 -19.85 9.03 4.91
C TYR A 114 -18.69 8.16 4.41
N ASP A 115 -18.78 7.60 3.21
CA ASP A 115 -17.77 6.72 2.63
C ASP A 115 -16.40 7.39 2.52
N VAL A 116 -16.33 8.63 1.99
CA VAL A 116 -15.05 9.35 1.84
C VAL A 116 -14.44 9.69 3.21
N THR A 117 -15.26 10.04 4.20
CA THR A 117 -14.76 10.28 5.56
C THR A 117 -14.31 9.01 6.27
N GLN A 118 -15.02 7.89 6.09
CA GLN A 118 -14.58 6.59 6.63
C GLN A 118 -13.32 6.09 5.94
N TRP A 119 -13.16 6.34 4.65
CA TRP A 119 -11.96 5.98 3.91
C TRP A 119 -10.70 6.66 4.47
N GLY A 120 -10.81 7.94 4.84
CA GLY A 120 -9.73 8.76 5.42
C GLY A 120 -9.56 8.72 6.94
N GLY A 121 -10.60 8.32 7.68
CA GLY A 121 -10.63 8.37 9.14
C GLY A 121 -9.59 7.46 9.81
N SER A 122 -9.41 7.61 11.12
CA SER A 122 -8.40 6.88 11.92
C SER A 122 -8.54 5.36 11.93
N GLY A 123 -9.70 4.82 11.52
CA GLY A 123 -9.93 3.39 11.28
C GLY A 123 -10.14 3.02 9.81
N GLY A 124 -9.95 3.97 8.90
CA GLY A 124 -10.18 3.83 7.46
C GLY A 124 -9.08 3.12 6.71
N SER A 125 -9.31 2.83 5.43
CA SER A 125 -8.32 2.19 4.56
C SER A 125 -7.03 3.00 4.45
N LEU A 126 -7.11 4.35 4.42
CA LEU A 126 -5.94 5.21 4.34
C LEU A 126 -5.11 5.22 5.63
N ALA A 127 -5.72 4.98 6.80
CA ALA A 127 -5.00 4.91 8.07
C ALA A 127 -4.09 3.67 8.19
N THR A 128 -4.32 2.64 7.37
CA THR A 128 -3.45 1.45 7.30
C THR A 128 -2.11 1.73 6.61
N LEU A 129 -2.02 2.86 5.90
CA LEU A 129 -0.84 3.27 5.15
C LEU A 129 -0.01 4.29 5.95
N PRO A 130 1.33 4.17 5.97
CA PRO A 130 2.18 5.18 6.61
C PRO A 130 2.03 6.53 5.92
N GLY A 131 1.51 7.53 6.64
CA GLY A 131 1.23 8.85 6.05
C GLY A 131 0.22 8.81 4.90
N GLY A 132 -0.71 7.86 4.94
CA GLY A 132 -1.71 7.64 3.91
C GLY A 132 -2.55 8.88 3.63
N SER A 133 -2.69 9.20 2.34
CA SER A 133 -3.60 10.23 1.84
C SER A 133 -4.25 9.78 0.56
N GLY A 134 -5.42 10.33 0.29
CA GLY A 134 -6.23 10.05 -0.88
C GLY A 134 -6.58 11.32 -1.62
N GLN A 135 -6.76 11.22 -2.93
CA GLN A 135 -7.36 12.25 -3.74
C GLN A 135 -8.36 11.62 -4.69
N ILE A 136 -9.54 12.24 -4.82
CA ILE A 136 -10.57 11.86 -5.78
C ILE A 136 -10.75 13.07 -6.69
N ALA A 137 -10.50 12.90 -7.99
CA ALA A 137 -10.66 13.96 -8.98
C ALA A 137 -11.59 13.49 -10.10
N CYS A 138 -12.75 14.10 -10.19
CA CYS A 138 -13.79 13.73 -11.14
C CYS A 138 -13.92 14.75 -12.27
N ALA A 139 -14.12 14.23 -13.48
CA ALA A 139 -14.50 14.99 -14.65
C ALA A 139 -15.97 14.68 -14.97
N ALA A 140 -16.80 15.72 -15.08
CA ALA A 140 -18.16 15.58 -15.57
C ALA A 140 -18.16 15.20 -17.05
N ALA A 141 -19.19 14.47 -17.49
CA ALA A 141 -19.38 14.17 -18.92
C ALA A 141 -19.40 15.45 -19.76
N SER A 142 -18.78 15.38 -20.92
CA SER A 142 -18.78 16.41 -21.96
C SER A 142 -19.15 15.79 -23.30
N ALA A 143 -19.35 16.61 -24.33
CA ALA A 143 -19.69 16.12 -25.68
C ALA A 143 -18.66 15.13 -26.26
N SER A 144 -17.44 15.09 -25.73
CA SER A 144 -16.32 14.28 -26.23
C SER A 144 -15.78 13.25 -25.22
N SER A 145 -16.22 13.26 -23.96
CA SER A 145 -15.69 12.37 -22.91
C SER A 145 -16.76 11.96 -21.91
N PRO A 146 -16.83 10.68 -21.51
CA PRO A 146 -17.73 10.23 -20.45
C PRO A 146 -17.31 10.79 -19.09
N THR A 147 -18.22 10.70 -18.12
CA THR A 147 -17.92 10.99 -16.72
C THR A 147 -16.91 9.96 -16.20
N ALA A 148 -15.82 10.42 -15.58
CA ALA A 148 -14.82 9.54 -14.99
C ALA A 148 -14.21 10.20 -13.75
N CYS A 149 -13.86 9.38 -12.77
CA CYS A 149 -13.20 9.80 -11.54
C CYS A 149 -11.86 9.10 -11.38
N THR A 150 -10.83 9.87 -11.09
CA THR A 150 -9.51 9.36 -10.77
C THR A 150 -9.34 9.30 -9.26
N ILE A 151 -9.06 8.11 -8.74
CA ILE A 151 -8.69 7.89 -7.35
C ILE A 151 -7.18 7.75 -7.28
N THR A 152 -6.54 8.57 -6.47
CA THR A 152 -5.10 8.52 -6.18
C THR A 152 -4.90 8.26 -4.70
N VAL A 153 -4.23 7.17 -4.36
CA VAL A 153 -3.80 6.85 -3.00
C VAL A 153 -2.30 7.06 -2.90
N SER A 154 -1.85 7.78 -1.89
CA SER A 154 -0.44 8.09 -1.66
C SER A 154 0.00 7.68 -0.27
N TRP A 155 1.23 7.19 -0.13
CA TRP A 155 1.81 6.80 1.15
C TRP A 155 3.32 7.01 1.19
N LEU A 156 3.85 7.03 2.40
CA LEU A 156 5.28 7.03 2.68
C LEU A 156 5.81 5.60 2.59
N GLU A 157 6.72 5.37 1.66
CA GLU A 157 7.41 4.10 1.46
C GLU A 157 8.87 4.23 1.90
N LYS A 158 9.37 3.19 2.58
CA LYS A 158 10.79 3.09 2.92
C LYS A 158 11.60 2.79 1.66
N LYS A 159 12.61 3.61 1.35
CA LYS A 159 13.65 3.25 0.36
C LYS A 159 14.64 2.29 1.02
N SER A 160 14.91 1.17 0.34
CA SER A 160 16.00 0.28 0.72
C SER A 160 17.04 0.27 -0.39
N ALA A 161 18.19 0.89 -0.14
CA ALA A 161 19.35 0.80 -1.00
C ALA A 161 20.17 -0.42 -0.55
N VAL A 162 19.91 -1.58 -1.16
CA VAL A 162 20.66 -2.81 -0.86
C VAL A 162 22.11 -2.75 -1.41
N ASN A 163 22.42 -1.80 -2.29
CA ASN A 163 23.69 -1.74 -3.04
C ASN A 163 24.47 -0.40 -2.94
N ALA A 164 24.12 0.52 -2.05
CA ALA A 164 24.91 1.73 -1.85
C ALA A 164 25.86 1.53 -0.65
N ALA A 165 27.13 1.92 -0.80
CA ALA A 165 28.13 1.98 0.28
C ALA A 165 27.73 2.91 1.45
N SER A 166 26.55 3.52 1.38
CA SER A 166 25.86 4.21 2.44
C SER A 166 24.42 3.71 2.51
N VAL A 167 24.03 3.15 3.66
CA VAL A 167 22.64 2.80 3.99
C VAL A 167 21.87 4.11 4.23
N ALA A 168 21.53 4.82 3.16
CA ALA A 168 20.65 5.98 3.24
C ALA A 168 19.19 5.48 3.30
N SER A 169 18.68 5.27 4.51
CA SER A 169 17.25 5.10 4.76
C SER A 169 16.52 6.40 4.42
N GLY A 170 16.01 6.49 3.20
CA GLY A 170 15.14 7.59 2.76
C GLY A 170 13.67 7.19 2.85
N VAL A 171 12.79 8.17 3.03
CA VAL A 171 11.35 8.00 2.82
C VAL A 171 10.99 8.62 1.48
N ALA A 172 10.29 7.88 0.63
CA ALA A 172 9.76 8.38 -0.64
C ALA A 172 8.24 8.34 -0.59
N ILE A 173 7.58 9.31 -1.21
CA ILE A 173 6.14 9.24 -1.44
C ILE A 173 5.93 8.35 -2.66
N GLN A 174 5.10 7.32 -2.51
CA GLN A 174 4.60 6.50 -3.60
C GLN A 174 3.10 6.72 -3.76
N SER A 175 2.61 6.49 -4.96
CA SER A 175 1.18 6.56 -5.24
C SER A 175 0.70 5.40 -6.11
N TYR A 176 -0.57 5.07 -5.93
CA TYR A 176 -1.35 4.20 -6.80
C TYR A 176 -2.53 5.01 -7.32
N GLN A 177 -2.80 4.92 -8.62
CA GLN A 177 -3.89 5.64 -9.28
C GLN A 177 -4.75 4.67 -10.06
N MET A 178 -6.06 4.85 -9.99
CA MET A 178 -7.03 4.14 -10.82
C MET A 178 -8.11 5.09 -11.32
N VAL A 179 -8.67 4.78 -12.48
CA VAL A 179 -9.82 5.48 -13.05
C VAL A 179 -11.06 4.63 -12.78
N VAL A 180 -12.12 5.29 -12.36
CA VAL A 180 -13.43 4.73 -12.07
C VAL A 180 -14.42 5.43 -13.00
N GLU A 181 -15.31 4.65 -13.60
CA GLU A 181 -16.39 5.12 -14.47
C GLU A 181 -17.72 4.58 -13.90
N PRO A 182 -18.88 5.19 -14.23
CA PRO A 182 -20.17 4.75 -13.75
C PRO A 182 -20.54 3.30 -14.06
#